data_AF-Q4PJ27-F1
#
_entry.id   AF-Q4PJ27-F1
#
_cell.length_a   1.000
_cell.length_b   1.000
_cell.length_c   1.000
_cell.angle_alpha   90.00
_cell.angle_beta   90.00
_cell.angle_gamma   90.00
#
_symmetry.space_group_name_H-M   'P 1'
#
loop_
_entity.id
_entity.type
_entity.pdbx_description
1 polymer ?
#
loop_
_entity_poly.entity_id
_entity_poly.type
_entity_poly.pdbx_seq_one_letter_code
_entity_poly.pdbx_strand_id
1 'polypeptide(L)'
;LQQQFQLSLQSQMDFSSSYDEREQETLSAEISWPIFQGGKNSASLERSKNLQNRKQLLLDNAVRTNETNVASAWSKFQSSDSLLSSVRAQVKAAEIAHEGITVEYETGLGRTTLDVIQSNTILLAARINLANSERNLLLSQLELLKSVGLLNAKYLNIIK
;
A
#
# COMPACT_ATOMS: atom_id res chain seq x y z
N LEU A 1 24.80 -44.93 6.54
CA LEU A 1 26.14 -45.02 7.16
C LEU A 1 26.83 -43.67 6.99
N GLN A 2 26.90 -42.86 8.04
CA GLN A 2 27.64 -41.60 8.05
C GLN A 2 29.02 -41.89 8.65
N GLN A 3 30.08 -41.77 7.85
CA GLN A 3 31.44 -41.73 8.41
C GLN A 3 31.82 -40.27 8.62
N GLN A 4 31.88 -39.85 9.89
CA GLN A 4 32.62 -38.67 10.30
C GLN A 4 34.08 -39.10 10.42
N PHE A 5 34.95 -38.61 9.55
CA PHE A 5 36.39 -38.72 9.77
C PHE A 5 36.81 -37.56 10.68
N GLN A 6 37.00 -37.86 11.96
CA GLN A 6 37.76 -36.99 12.86
C GLN A 6 39.23 -37.43 12.79
N LEU A 7 40.13 -36.54 12.36
CA LEU A 7 41.57 -36.75 12.49
C LEU A 7 42.05 -36.01 13.75
N SER A 8 42.57 -36.74 14.72
CA SER A 8 43.34 -36.22 15.85
C SER A 8 44.82 -36.52 15.65
N LEU A 9 45.69 -35.55 15.89
CA LEU A 9 47.15 -35.72 15.94
C LEU A 9 47.62 -35.40 17.35
N GLN A 10 48.24 -36.36 18.03
CA GLN A 10 48.77 -36.20 19.39
C GLN A 10 50.27 -36.53 19.38
N SER A 11 51.14 -35.56 19.71
CA SER A 11 52.58 -35.79 19.89
C SER A 11 52.97 -35.57 21.35
N GLN A 12 53.63 -36.57 21.95
CA GLN A 12 54.15 -36.52 23.30
C GLN A 12 55.68 -36.36 23.23
N MET A 13 56.21 -35.25 23.74
CA MET A 13 57.66 -35.05 23.90
C MET A 13 57.97 -35.03 25.40
N ASP A 14 58.63 -36.09 25.88
CA ASP A 14 59.13 -36.18 27.26
C ASP A 14 60.48 -35.47 27.37
N PHE A 15 60.57 -34.47 28.25
CA PHE A 15 61.86 -34.03 28.80
C PHE A 15 61.81 -34.23 30.31
N SER A 16 62.53 -35.25 30.80
CA SER A 16 62.51 -35.58 32.22
C SER A 16 63.57 -34.80 32.98
N SER A 17 63.14 -34.12 34.05
CA SER A 17 63.98 -33.90 35.23
C SER A 17 63.11 -33.98 36.49
N SER A 18 63.08 -35.20 37.04
CA SER A 18 62.85 -35.59 38.44
C SER A 18 61.61 -35.10 39.23
N TYR A 19 60.87 -36.10 39.75
CA TYR A 19 59.95 -36.15 40.91
C TYR A 19 58.69 -35.26 40.91
N ASP A 20 57.58 -35.91 40.51
CA ASP A 20 56.24 -35.93 41.11
C ASP A 20 55.24 -34.77 40.98
N GLU A 21 55.23 -34.05 39.86
CA GLU A 21 54.01 -33.36 39.39
C GLU A 21 53.81 -33.60 37.89
N ARG A 22 52.67 -34.22 37.52
CA ARG A 22 52.28 -34.44 36.12
C ARG A 22 51.49 -33.24 35.63
N GLU A 23 52.16 -32.31 34.96
CA GLU A 23 51.52 -31.25 34.19
C GLU A 23 51.37 -31.72 32.73
N GLN A 24 50.13 -31.71 32.21
CA GLN A 24 49.79 -32.18 30.87
C GLN A 24 49.14 -31.03 30.09
N GLU A 25 49.89 -30.42 29.18
CA GLU A 25 49.41 -29.33 28.32
C GLU A 25 49.03 -29.90 26.93
N THR A 26 47.81 -29.61 26.47
CA THR A 26 47.27 -30.17 25.21
C THR A 26 46.83 -29.04 24.27
N LEU A 27 47.38 -28.99 23.04
CA LEU A 27 47.00 -28.05 21.99
C LEU A 27 46.34 -28.81 20.82
N SER A 28 45.08 -28.46 20.51
CA SER A 28 44.26 -29.14 19.49
C SER A 28 43.81 -28.18 18.39
N ALA A 29 43.90 -28.59 17.12
CA ALA A 29 43.35 -27.87 15.96
C ALA A 29 42.43 -28.79 15.15
N GLU A 30 41.17 -28.39 14.96
CA GLU A 30 40.16 -29.14 14.19
C GLU A 30 39.95 -28.51 12.81
N ILE A 31 40.13 -29.29 11.75
CA ILE A 31 39.80 -28.89 10.37
C ILE A 31 38.69 -29.82 9.86
N SER A 32 37.52 -29.26 9.59
CA SER A 32 36.34 -29.99 9.11
C SER A 32 36.05 -29.64 7.64
N TRP A 33 36.25 -30.59 6.73
CA TRP A 33 35.87 -30.46 5.32
C TRP A 33 34.92 -31.61 4.91
N PRO A 34 33.60 -31.36 4.81
CA PRO A 34 32.65 -32.40 4.47
C PRO A 34 32.70 -32.74 2.97
N ILE A 35 33.20 -33.93 2.63
CA ILE A 35 33.45 -34.37 1.24
C ILE A 35 32.17 -34.91 0.56
N PHE A 36 31.20 -35.43 1.31
CA PHE A 36 29.95 -35.98 0.76
C PHE A 36 28.75 -35.70 1.68
N GLN A 37 27.80 -34.89 1.21
CA GLN A 37 26.62 -34.48 2.00
C GLN A 37 25.28 -34.94 1.41
N GLY A 38 25.31 -35.88 0.45
CA GLY A 38 24.09 -36.43 -0.17
C GLY A 38 23.20 -35.36 -0.83
N GLY A 39 23.79 -34.30 -1.38
CA GLY A 39 23.05 -33.20 -2.03
C GLY A 39 22.41 -32.18 -1.10
N LYS A 40 22.56 -32.29 0.24
CA LYS A 40 21.97 -31.34 1.21
C LYS A 40 22.40 -29.89 0.97
N ASN A 41 23.68 -29.65 0.67
CA ASN A 41 24.16 -28.31 0.33
C ASN A 41 23.52 -27.78 -0.96
N SER A 42 23.46 -28.60 -2.00
CA SER A 42 22.82 -28.22 -3.26
C SER A 42 21.32 -27.93 -3.07
N ALA A 43 20.62 -28.76 -2.31
CA ALA A 43 19.21 -28.55 -1.98
C ALA A 43 18.99 -27.30 -1.12
N SER A 44 19.89 -27.00 -0.17
CA SER A 44 19.85 -25.78 0.65
C SER A 44 20.10 -24.52 -0.17
N LEU A 45 21.07 -24.57 -1.09
CA LEU A 45 21.34 -23.49 -2.04
C LEU A 45 20.14 -23.25 -2.96
N GLU A 46 19.57 -24.31 -3.52
CA GLU A 46 18.40 -24.24 -4.38
C GLU A 46 17.17 -23.70 -3.63
N ARG A 47 16.96 -24.13 -2.39
CA ARG A 47 15.92 -23.55 -1.52
C ARG A 47 16.14 -22.06 -1.30
N SER A 48 17.37 -21.62 -1.08
CA SER A 48 17.71 -20.21 -0.87
C SER A 48 17.49 -19.38 -2.14
N LYS A 49 17.86 -19.90 -3.32
CA LYS A 49 17.57 -19.27 -4.62
C LYS A 49 16.07 -19.13 -4.87
N ASN A 50 15.30 -20.20 -4.62
CA ASN A 50 13.85 -20.16 -4.73
C ASN A 50 13.20 -19.17 -3.76
N LEU A 51 13.72 -19.07 -2.53
CA LEU A 51 13.27 -18.06 -1.57
C LEU A 51 13.55 -16.65 -2.07
N GLN A 52 14.73 -16.38 -2.61
CA GLN A 52 15.08 -15.08 -3.21
C GLN A 52 14.14 -14.73 -4.38
N ASN A 53 13.94 -15.66 -5.32
CA ASN A 53 13.04 -15.45 -6.45
C ASN A 53 11.60 -15.16 -5.97
N ARG A 54 11.10 -15.93 -4.98
CA ARG A 54 9.80 -15.66 -4.36
C ARG A 54 9.71 -14.25 -3.78
N LYS A 55 10.76 -13.76 -3.11
CA LYS A 55 10.79 -12.39 -2.55
C LYS A 55 10.79 -11.33 -3.65
N GLN A 56 11.50 -11.56 -4.75
CA GLN A 56 11.50 -10.65 -5.92
C GLN A 56 10.11 -10.58 -6.56
N LEU A 57 9.43 -11.71 -6.76
CA LEU A 57 8.07 -11.75 -7.29
C LEU A 57 7.06 -11.04 -6.38
N LEU A 58 7.21 -11.19 -5.06
CA LEU A 58 6.37 -10.45 -4.10
C LEU A 58 6.60 -8.94 -4.16
N LEU A 59 7.84 -8.50 -4.35
CA LEU A 59 8.17 -7.09 -4.52
C LEU A 59 7.58 -6.54 -5.82
N ASP A 60 7.79 -7.21 -6.96
CA ASP A 60 7.21 -6.82 -8.25
C ASP A 60 5.68 -6.75 -8.19
N ASN A 61 5.05 -7.74 -7.56
CA ASN A 61 3.61 -7.73 -7.33
C ASN A 61 3.15 -6.52 -6.49
N ALA A 62 3.87 -6.20 -5.41
CA ALA A 62 3.55 -5.05 -4.56
C ALA A 62 3.69 -3.73 -5.32
N VAL A 63 4.73 -3.57 -6.15
CA VAL A 63 4.94 -2.38 -6.99
C VAL A 63 3.80 -2.22 -8.00
N ARG A 64 3.51 -3.26 -8.78
CA ARG A 64 2.44 -3.21 -9.80
C ARG A 64 1.05 -2.97 -9.19
N THR A 65 0.80 -3.58 -8.02
CA THR A 65 -0.44 -3.35 -7.28
C THR A 65 -0.54 -1.88 -6.86
N ASN A 66 0.56 -1.30 -6.37
CA ASN A 66 0.57 0.11 -6.00
C ASN A 66 0.36 1.04 -7.22
N GLU A 67 1.05 0.80 -8.33
CA GLU A 67 0.85 1.56 -9.58
C GLU A 67 -0.61 1.52 -10.04
N THR A 68 -1.23 0.34 -9.99
CA THR A 68 -2.64 0.16 -10.35
C THR A 68 -3.56 0.93 -9.40
N ASN A 69 -3.28 0.91 -8.10
CA ASN A 69 -4.05 1.65 -7.10
C ASN A 69 -3.95 3.16 -7.31
N VAL A 70 -2.75 3.68 -7.57
CA VAL A 70 -2.49 5.10 -7.86
C VAL A 70 -3.22 5.53 -9.14
N ALA A 71 -3.09 4.76 -10.22
CA ALA A 71 -3.78 5.05 -11.48
C ALA A 71 -5.31 5.06 -11.33
N SER A 72 -5.85 4.13 -10.54
CA SER A 72 -7.28 4.05 -10.23
C SER A 72 -7.75 5.26 -9.39
N ALA A 73 -6.99 5.64 -8.36
CA ALA A 73 -7.30 6.79 -7.51
C ALA A 73 -7.24 8.11 -8.31
N TRP A 74 -6.24 8.27 -9.17
CA TRP A 74 -6.11 9.41 -10.07
C TRP A 74 -7.29 9.53 -11.04
N SER A 75 -7.69 8.40 -11.65
CA SER A 75 -8.86 8.36 -12.54
C SER A 75 -10.14 8.75 -11.80
N LYS A 76 -10.34 8.24 -10.58
CA LYS A 76 -11.49 8.58 -9.73
C LYS A 76 -11.53 10.06 -9.35
N PHE A 77 -10.37 10.65 -9.06
CA PHE A 77 -10.25 12.09 -8.79
C PHE A 77 -10.69 12.92 -10.01
N GLN A 78 -10.13 12.64 -11.19
CA GLN A 78 -10.52 13.33 -12.42
C GLN A 78 -12.02 13.21 -12.73
N SER A 79 -12.57 11.99 -12.59
CA SER A 79 -14.01 11.77 -12.79
C SER A 79 -14.86 12.55 -11.81
N SER A 80 -14.46 12.63 -10.53
CA SER A 80 -15.19 13.38 -9.51
C SER A 80 -15.15 14.90 -9.76
N ASP A 81 -14.03 15.41 -10.26
CA ASP A 81 -13.85 16.82 -10.63
C ASP A 81 -14.72 17.22 -11.84
N SER A 82 -14.72 16.38 -12.89
CA SER A 82 -15.61 16.57 -14.05
C SER A 82 -17.10 16.46 -13.67
N LEU A 83 -17.44 15.52 -12.78
CA LEU A 83 -18.81 15.38 -12.28
C LEU A 83 -19.24 16.62 -11.49
N LEU A 84 -18.39 17.16 -10.62
CA LEU A 84 -18.68 18.39 -9.88
C LEU A 84 -18.98 19.55 -10.83
N SER A 85 -18.21 19.69 -11.91
CA SER A 85 -18.44 20.72 -12.93
C SER A 85 -19.82 20.55 -13.61
N SER A 86 -20.20 19.32 -13.96
CA SER A 86 -21.52 19.02 -14.52
C SER A 86 -22.66 19.33 -13.54
N VAL A 87 -22.50 18.99 -12.27
CA VAL A 87 -23.51 19.21 -11.23
C VAL A 87 -23.67 20.70 -10.92
N ARG A 88 -22.60 21.50 -10.96
CA ARG A 88 -22.70 22.96 -10.86
C ARG A 88 -23.54 23.57 -11.99
N ALA A 89 -23.36 23.09 -13.22
CA ALA A 89 -24.18 23.51 -14.35
C ALA A 89 -25.65 23.08 -14.17
N GLN A 90 -25.90 21.89 -13.62
CA GLN A 90 -27.25 21.41 -13.30
C GLN A 90 -27.95 22.28 -12.25
N VAL A 91 -27.25 22.70 -11.20
CA VAL A 91 -27.79 23.63 -10.19
C VAL A 91 -28.17 24.95 -10.86
N LYS A 92 -27.27 25.52 -11.67
CA LYS A 92 -27.53 26.78 -12.39
C LYS A 92 -28.77 26.68 -13.29
N ALA A 93 -28.92 25.58 -14.02
CA ALA A 93 -30.08 25.34 -14.88
C ALA A 93 -31.38 25.20 -14.06
N ALA A 94 -31.35 24.48 -12.95
CA ALA A 94 -32.50 24.33 -12.06
C ALA A 94 -32.90 25.66 -11.40
N GLU A 95 -31.93 26.51 -11.07
CA GLU A 95 -32.16 27.86 -10.55
C GLU A 95 -32.90 28.73 -11.56
N ILE A 96 -32.40 28.81 -12.79
CA ILE A 96 -33.04 29.57 -13.88
C ILE A 96 -34.46 29.05 -14.15
N ALA A 97 -34.65 27.73 -14.18
CA ALA A 97 -35.97 27.13 -14.40
C ALA A 97 -36.96 27.46 -13.27
N HIS A 98 -36.52 27.39 -12.01
CA HIS A 98 -37.34 27.75 -10.87
C HIS A 98 -37.71 29.24 -10.87
N GLU A 99 -36.74 30.12 -11.16
CA GLU A 99 -36.96 31.56 -11.28
C GLU A 99 -37.98 31.86 -12.40
N GLY A 100 -37.84 31.25 -13.58
CA GLY A 100 -38.78 31.40 -14.68
C GLY A 100 -40.20 30.96 -14.32
N ILE A 101 -40.36 29.80 -13.69
CA ILE A 101 -41.68 29.30 -13.23
C ILE A 101 -42.28 30.20 -12.16
N THR A 102 -41.45 30.75 -11.28
CA THR A 102 -41.89 31.66 -10.20
C THR A 102 -42.42 32.97 -10.80
N VAL A 103 -41.70 33.54 -11.76
CA VAL A 103 -42.15 34.75 -12.48
C VAL A 103 -43.45 34.50 -13.25
N GLU A 104 -43.56 33.39 -13.97
CA GLU A 104 -44.80 33.02 -14.68
C GLU A 104 -45.99 32.81 -13.72
N TYR A 105 -45.74 32.29 -12.51
CA TYR A 105 -46.75 32.16 -11.46
C TYR A 105 -47.19 33.51 -10.90
N GLU A 106 -46.25 34.37 -10.52
CA GLU A 106 -46.52 35.70 -9.94
C GLU A 106 -47.25 36.63 -10.92
N THR A 107 -46.98 36.48 -12.22
CA THR A 107 -47.64 37.23 -13.31
C THR A 107 -48.97 36.62 -13.75
N GLY A 108 -49.36 35.46 -13.23
CA GLY A 108 -50.60 34.77 -13.58
C GLY A 108 -50.59 34.10 -14.96
N LEU A 109 -49.42 33.86 -15.55
CA LEU A 109 -49.23 33.29 -16.90
C LEU A 109 -49.36 31.75 -16.93
N GLY A 110 -50.38 31.21 -16.26
CA GLY A 110 -50.76 29.80 -16.39
C GLY A 110 -49.95 28.78 -15.57
N ARG A 111 -48.95 29.22 -14.80
CA ARG A 111 -48.31 28.37 -13.77
C ARG A 111 -49.14 28.33 -12.50
N THR A 112 -49.10 27.18 -11.84
CA THR A 112 -49.80 26.91 -10.58
C THR A 112 -48.83 26.94 -9.40
N THR A 113 -49.36 27.02 -8.18
CA THR A 113 -48.55 26.86 -6.96
C THR A 113 -47.83 25.51 -6.93
N LEU A 114 -48.42 24.46 -7.51
CA LEU A 114 -47.80 23.14 -7.60
C LEU A 114 -46.55 23.17 -8.49
N ASP A 115 -46.55 23.91 -9.61
CA ASP A 115 -45.38 24.06 -10.49
C ASP A 115 -44.21 24.74 -9.78
N VAL A 116 -44.49 25.76 -8.95
CA VAL A 116 -43.49 26.44 -8.13
C VAL A 116 -42.88 25.48 -7.10
N ILE A 117 -43.70 24.69 -6.42
CA ILE A 117 -43.23 23.68 -5.44
C ILE A 117 -42.40 22.59 -6.14
N GLN A 118 -42.83 22.12 -7.31
CA GLN A 118 -42.13 21.09 -8.06
C GLN A 118 -40.77 21.59 -8.55
N SER A 119 -40.70 22.80 -9.11
CA SER A 119 -39.44 23.39 -9.56
C SER A 119 -38.47 23.67 -8.39
N ASN A 120 -38.96 24.12 -7.24
CA ASN A 120 -38.15 24.26 -6.03
C ASN A 120 -37.61 22.90 -5.54
N THR A 121 -38.41 21.83 -5.63
CA THR A 121 -37.97 20.47 -5.27
C THR A 121 -36.83 19.99 -6.19
N ILE A 122 -36.91 20.27 -7.49
CA ILE A 122 -35.85 19.97 -8.46
C ILE A 122 -34.57 20.76 -8.13
N LEU A 123 -34.69 22.06 -7.84
CA LEU A 123 -33.57 22.90 -7.43
C LEU A 123 -32.92 22.39 -6.13
N LEU A 124 -33.72 22.02 -5.13
CA LEU A 124 -33.23 21.46 -3.88
C LEU A 124 -32.47 20.15 -4.12
N ALA A 125 -33.00 19.25 -4.95
CA ALA A 125 -32.32 18.01 -5.31
C ALA A 125 -30.99 18.27 -6.02
N ALA A 126 -30.93 19.25 -6.94
CA ALA A 126 -29.69 19.63 -7.59
C ALA A 126 -28.64 20.17 -6.59
N ARG A 127 -29.06 20.99 -5.62
CA ARG A 127 -28.19 21.50 -4.55
C ARG A 127 -27.67 20.39 -3.63
N ILE A 128 -28.50 19.39 -3.31
CA ILE A 128 -28.06 18.20 -2.55
C ILE A 128 -27.00 17.43 -3.35
N ASN A 129 -27.21 17.25 -4.66
CA ASN A 129 -26.23 16.59 -5.52
C ASN A 129 -24.90 17.36 -5.60
N LEU A 130 -24.94 18.70 -5.56
CA LEU A 130 -23.74 19.53 -5.48
C LEU A 130 -22.95 19.25 -4.21
N ALA A 131 -23.60 19.30 -3.04
CA ALA A 131 -22.96 19.01 -1.76
C ALA A 131 -22.35 17.58 -1.72
N ASN A 132 -23.07 16.59 -2.26
CA ASN A 132 -22.56 15.23 -2.39
C ASN A 132 -21.34 15.16 -3.34
N SER A 133 -21.35 15.88 -4.45
CA SER A 133 -20.24 15.90 -5.42
C SER A 133 -19.00 16.59 -4.85
N GLU A 134 -19.16 17.67 -4.10
CA GLU A 134 -18.07 18.35 -3.40
C GLU A 134 -17.43 17.42 -2.35
N ARG A 135 -18.25 16.72 -1.57
CA ARG A 135 -17.77 15.68 -0.63
C ARG A 135 -17.01 14.58 -1.37
N ASN A 136 -17.54 14.08 -2.49
CA ASN A 136 -16.92 13.01 -3.25
C ASN A 136 -15.57 13.44 -3.85
N LEU A 137 -15.46 14.69 -4.33
CA LEU A 137 -14.19 15.25 -4.79
C LEU A 137 -13.16 15.27 -3.66
N LEU A 138 -13.53 15.76 -2.47
CA LEU A 138 -12.64 15.76 -1.30
C LEU A 138 -12.18 14.34 -0.94
N LEU A 139 -13.10 13.37 -0.88
CA LEU A 139 -12.76 11.97 -0.60
C LEU A 139 -11.81 11.39 -1.67
N SER A 140 -12.02 11.76 -2.94
CA SER A 140 -11.14 11.31 -4.04
C SER A 140 -9.73 11.89 -3.95
N GLN A 141 -9.58 13.14 -3.51
CA GLN A 141 -8.29 13.77 -3.25
C GLN A 141 -7.55 13.08 -2.10
N LEU A 142 -8.26 12.77 -1.01
CA LEU A 142 -7.69 12.05 0.14
C LEU A 142 -7.26 10.63 -0.24
N GLU A 143 -8.06 9.93 -1.04
CA GLU A 143 -7.73 8.59 -1.52
C GLU A 143 -6.50 8.61 -2.45
N LEU A 144 -6.39 9.62 -3.32
CA LEU A 144 -5.20 9.84 -4.14
C LEU A 144 -3.97 10.06 -3.26
N LEU A 145 -4.03 10.98 -2.29
CA LEU A 145 -2.93 11.23 -1.34
C LEU A 145 -2.55 9.95 -0.58
N LYS A 146 -3.51 9.12 -0.19
CA LYS A 146 -3.27 7.83 0.45
C LYS A 146 -2.51 6.88 -0.47
N SER A 147 -2.93 6.77 -1.73
CA SER A 147 -2.32 5.88 -2.72
C SER A 147 -0.86 6.22 -3.02
N VAL A 148 -0.51 7.51 -3.01
CA VAL A 148 0.88 7.98 -3.21
C VAL A 148 1.70 8.07 -1.91
N GLY A 149 1.12 7.69 -0.76
CA GLY A 149 1.79 7.70 0.54
C GLY A 149 1.94 9.09 1.19
N LEU A 150 1.25 10.11 0.66
CA LEU A 150 1.29 11.48 1.17
C LEU A 150 0.19 11.78 2.19
N LEU A 151 -0.72 10.85 2.45
CA LEU A 151 -1.72 10.99 3.53
C LEU A 151 -1.05 10.76 4.90
N ASN A 152 -0.30 11.74 5.38
CA ASN A 152 0.36 11.70 6.68
C ASN A 152 0.26 13.04 7.42
N ALA A 153 0.51 12.99 8.73
CA ALA A 153 0.33 14.14 9.63
C ALA A 153 1.20 15.36 9.25
N LYS A 154 2.37 15.12 8.66
CA LYS A 154 3.29 16.16 8.18
C LYS A 154 2.73 16.87 6.94
N TYR A 155 2.13 16.12 6.01
CA TYR A 155 1.52 16.69 4.80
C TYR A 155 0.17 17.37 5.08
N LEU A 156 -0.60 16.84 6.04
CA LEU A 156 -1.88 17.42 6.48
C LEU A 156 -1.72 18.55 7.51
N ASN A 157 -0.48 18.88 7.91
CA ASN A 157 -0.14 19.94 8.86
C ASN A 157 -0.90 19.87 10.21
N ILE A 158 -1.14 18.64 10.68
CA ILE A 158 -1.89 18.35 11.92
C ILE A 158 -0.99 18.11 13.14
N ILE A 159 0.33 18.12 12.96
CA ILE A 159 1.31 18.15 14.05
C ILE A 159 2.21 19.36 13.79
N LYS A 160 2.19 20.33 14.71
CA LYS A 160 3.14 21.46 14.74
C LYS A 160 4.47 21.03 15.34
#